data_AF-A0A3A1Y8G8-F1
#
_entry.id   AF-A0A3A1Y8G8-F1
#
_cell.length_a   1.000
_cell.length_b   1.000
_cell.length_c   1.000
_cell.angle_alpha   90.00
_cell.angle_beta   90.00
_cell.angle_gamma   90.00
#
_symmetry.space_group_name_H-M   'P 1'
#
loop_
_entity.id
_entity.type
_entity.pdbx_description
1 polymer ?
#
loop_
_entity_poly.entity_id
_entity_poly.type
_entity_poly.pdbx_seq_one_letter_code
_entity_poly.pdbx_strand_id
1 'polypeptide(L)' 'MTAEKKENESLTFEENIAKLNEIVKLMESDQLTLNELTSNYIQALGLIDSLHEQIDQAKQQIEAVQQKRSQ' A
#
# COMPACT_ATOMS: atom_id res chain seq x y z
N MET A 1 8.21 -31.93 6.03
CA MET A 1 8.60 -30.57 5.61
C MET A 1 7.36 -29.71 5.79
N THR A 2 7.31 -28.92 6.85
CA THR A 2 6.15 -28.11 7.24
C THR A 2 6.12 -26.87 6.37
N ALA A 3 5.07 -26.73 5.55
CA ALA A 3 4.82 -25.53 4.77
C ALA A 3 4.62 -24.35 5.72
N GLU A 4 5.55 -23.39 5.65
CA GLU A 4 5.52 -22.15 6.39
C GLU A 4 4.27 -21.36 5.99
N LYS A 5 3.37 -21.15 6.96
CA LYS A 5 2.33 -20.13 6.89
C LYS A 5 3.03 -18.79 6.65
N LYS A 6 2.97 -18.26 5.42
CA LYS A 6 3.16 -16.84 5.18
C LYS A 6 1.95 -16.15 5.81
N GLU A 7 2.09 -15.76 7.08
CA GLU A 7 1.20 -14.78 7.69
C GLU A 7 1.23 -13.55 6.79
N ASN A 8 0.07 -13.24 6.24
CA ASN A 8 -0.19 -12.13 5.35
C ASN A 8 -0.22 -10.88 6.24
N GLU A 9 0.93 -10.51 6.82
CA GLU A 9 1.05 -9.25 7.55
C GLU A 9 0.87 -8.13 6.54
N SER A 10 -0.27 -7.45 6.64
CA SER A 10 -0.54 -6.23 5.88
C SER A 10 0.59 -5.25 6.14
N LEU A 11 1.26 -4.80 5.08
CA LEU A 11 2.34 -3.82 5.16
C LEU A 11 1.87 -2.55 5.89
N THR A 12 2.79 -1.94 6.63
CA THR A 12 2.58 -0.62 7.23
C THR A 12 2.46 0.46 6.14
N PHE A 13 1.99 1.65 6.53
CA PHE A 13 1.86 2.77 5.61
C PHE A 13 3.20 3.17 4.99
N GLU A 14 4.24 3.24 5.83
CA GLU A 14 5.59 3.58 5.41
C GLU A 14 6.16 2.55 4.44
N GLU A 15 5.94 1.26 4.70
CA GLU A 15 6.36 0.18 3.80
C GLU A 15 5.62 0.20 2.46
N ASN A 16 4.30 0.45 2.48
CA ASN A 16 3.49 0.57 1.27
C ASN A 16 3.95 1.76 0.41
N ILE A 17 4.22 2.92 1.01
CA ILE A 17 4.75 4.10 0.29
C ILE A 17 6.16 3.83 -0.24
N ALA A 18 7.04 3.22 0.55
CA ALA A 18 8.40 2.91 0.11
C ALA A 18 8.36 2.01 -1.13
N LYS A 19 7.54 0.95 -1.09
CA LYS A 19 7.38 0.02 -2.20
C LYS A 19 6.74 0.66 -3.43
N LEU A 20 5.75 1.53 -3.24
CA LEU A 20 5.14 2.28 -4.35
C LEU A 20 6.19 3.16 -5.05
N ASN A 21 7.01 3.88 -4.29
CA ASN A 21 8.07 4.72 -4.83
C ASN A 21 9.13 3.91 -5.60
N GLU A 22 9.47 2.71 -5.12
CA GLU A 22 10.38 1.80 -5.84
C GLU A 22 9.78 1.35 -7.18
N ILE A 23 8.51 0.95 -7.19
CA ILE A 23 7.81 0.53 -8.41
C ILE A 23 7.75 1.68 -9.42
N VAL A 24 7.41 2.90 -8.98
CA VAL A 24 7.39 4.07 -9.86
C VAL A 24 8.76 4.33 -10.48
N LYS A 25 9.84 4.29 -9.67
CA LYS A 25 11.22 4.43 -10.19
C LYS A 25 11.58 3.37 -11.23
N LEU A 26 11.15 2.13 -11.03
CA LEU A 26 11.35 1.06 -12.00
C LEU A 26 10.57 1.32 -13.28
N MET A 27 9.32 1.79 -13.18
CA MET A 27 8.49 2.14 -14.33
C MET A 27 9.00 3.34 -15.12
N GLU A 28 9.64 4.29 -14.44
CA GLU A 28 10.33 5.43 -15.07
C GLU A 28 11.64 5.03 -15.75
N SER A 29 12.14 3.82 -15.50
CA SER A 29 13.29 3.30 -16.22
C SER A 29 12.84 2.74 -17.59
N ASP A 30 13.55 3.11 -18.65
CA ASP A 30 13.31 2.57 -20.02
C ASP A 30 13.73 1.09 -20.17
N GLN A 31 13.90 0.36 -19.07
CA GLN A 31 14.44 -1.01 -19.05
C GLN A 31 13.38 -2.10 -18.89
N LEU A 32 12.11 -1.75 -18.67
CA LEU A 32 11.04 -2.72 -18.49
C LEU A 32 10.46 -3.20 -19.82
N THR A 33 10.23 -4.50 -19.93
CA THR A 33 9.36 -5.06 -20.97
C THR A 33 7.90 -4.66 -20.72
N LEU A 34 7.05 -4.76 -21.75
CA LEU A 34 5.62 -4.46 -21.63
C LEU A 34 4.93 -5.29 -20.54
N ASN A 35 5.31 -6.57 -20.40
CA ASN A 35 4.75 -7.46 -19.39
C ASN A 35 5.16 -7.02 -17.98
N GLU A 36 6.42 -6.65 -17.78
CA GLU A 36 6.91 -6.14 -16.49
C GLU A 36 6.27 -4.80 -16.17
N LEU A 37 6.13 -3.90 -17.14
CA LEU A 37 5.45 -2.61 -16.96
C LEU A 37 4.00 -2.82 -16.52
N THR A 38 3.28 -3.73 -17.18
CA THR A 38 1.88 -4.06 -16.84
C THR A 38 1.78 -4.67 -15.44
N SER A 39 2.69 -5.57 -15.09
CA SER A 39 2.70 -6.18 -13.75
C SER A 39 3.01 -5.17 -12.64
N ASN A 40 3.98 -4.29 -12.87
CA ASN A 40 4.31 -3.20 -11.95
C ASN A 40 3.15 -2.23 -11.79
N TYR A 41 2.46 -1.90 -12.89
CA TYR A 41 1.28 -1.03 -12.85
C TYR A 41 0.15 -1.62 -12.00
N ILE A 42 -0.19 -2.91 -12.19
CA ILE A 42 -1.20 -3.59 -11.37
C ILE A 42 -0.80 -3.59 -9.90
N GLN A 43 0.48 -3.85 -9.61
CA GLN A 43 0.98 -3.84 -8.23
C GLN A 43 0.90 -2.44 -7.61
N ALA A 44 1.26 -1.39 -8.35
CA ALA A 44 1.17 -0.01 -7.91
C ALA A 44 -0.28 0.38 -7.57
N LEU A 45 -1.26 -0.01 -8.40
CA LEU A 45 -2.68 0.22 -8.11
C LEU A 45 -3.11 -0.44 -6.79
N GLY A 46 -2.72 -1.69 -6.56
CA GLY A 46 -3.04 -2.38 -5.30
C GLY A 46 -2.43 -1.71 -4.07
N LEU A 47 -1.21 -1.14 -4.19
CA LEU A 47 -0.59 -0.37 -3.11
C LEU A 47 -1.33 0.95 -2.86
N ILE A 48 -1.76 1.64 -3.92
CA ILE A 48 -2.55 2.89 -3.82
C ILE A 48 -3.86 2.61 -3.09
N ASP A 49 -4.55 1.52 -3.41
CA ASP A 49 -5.79 1.14 -2.74
C ASP A 49 -5.57 0.88 -1.24
N SER A 50 -4.51 0.15 -0.89
CA SER A 50 -4.16 -0.11 0.52
C SER A 50 -3.82 1.18 1.28
N LEU A 51 -3.11 2.11 0.65
CA LEU A 51 -2.76 3.40 1.24
C LEU A 51 -3.99 4.28 1.49
N HIS A 52 -4.93 4.31 0.52
CA HIS A 52 -6.21 5.01 0.72
C HIS A 52 -7.00 4.42 1.88
N GLU A 53 -7.08 3.10 2.00
CA GLU A 53 -7.76 2.45 3.10
C GLU A 53 -7.14 2.83 4.46
N GLN A 54 -5.81 2.81 4.57
CA GLN A 54 -5.12 3.18 5.81
C GLN A 54 -5.35 4.66 6.17
N ILE A 55 -5.36 5.56 5.20
CA ILE A 55 -5.67 6.98 5.41
C ILE A 55 -7.11 7.15 5.89
N ASP A 56 -8.07 6.46 5.28
CA ASP A 56 -9.48 6.56 5.64
C ASP A 56 -9.75 5.99 7.04
N GLN A 57 -9.09 4.89 7.40
CA GLN A 57 -9.11 4.37 8.77
C GLN A 57 -8.57 5.40 9.78
N ALA A 58 -7.45 6.07 9.46
CA ALA A 58 -6.90 7.11 10.32
C ALA A 58 -7.85 8.31 10.47
N LYS A 59 -8.52 8.74 9.39
CA LYS A 59 -9.55 9.79 9.46
C LYS A 59 -10.71 9.40 10.38
N GLN A 60 -11.24 8.19 10.23
CA GLN A 60 -12.32 7.68 11.09
C GLN A 60 -11.93 7.66 12.57
N GLN A 61 -10.69 7.29 12.87
CA GLN A 61 -10.17 7.31 14.23
C GLN A 61 -10.11 8.74 14.80
N ILE A 62 -9.66 9.72 14.01
CA ILE A 62 -9.63 11.13 14.41
C ILE A 62 -11.04 11.66 14.67
N GLU A 63 -11.99 11.38 13.79
CA GLU A 63 -13.40 11.79 13.94
C GLU A 63 -14.02 11.21 15.21
N ALA A 64 -13.76 9.93 15.50
CA ALA A 64 -14.23 9.27 16.72
C ALA A 64 -13.64 9.93 17.99
N VAL A 65 -12.38 10.37 17.96
CA VAL A 65 -11.76 11.11 19.08
C VAL A 65 -12.41 12.48 19.26
N GLN A 66 -12.73 13.20 18.18
CA GLN A 66 -13.40 14.49 18.25
C GLN A 66 -14.81 14.38 18.85
N GLN A 67 -15.58 13.37 18.44
CA GLN A 67 -16.93 13.13 18.98
C GLN A 67 -16.89 12.84 20.48
N LYS A 68 -15.95 12.01 20.95
CA LYS A 68 -15.77 11.68 22.37
C LYS A 68 -15.40 12.89 23.23
N ARG A 69 -14.69 13.88 22.68
CA ARG A 69 -14.28 15.10 23.40
C ARG A 69 -15.35 16.20 23.42
N SER A 70 -16.36 16.07 22.56
CA SER A 70 -17.46 17.04 22.43
C SER A 70 -18.70 16.66 23.25
N GLN A 71 -18.64 15.52 23.96
CA GLN A 71 -19.61 15.08 24.97
C GLN A 71 -19.10 15.41 26.37
#